data_AF-D2V3V1-F1
#
_entry.id   AF-D2V3V1-F1
#
_cell.length_a   1.000
_cell.length_b   1.000
_cell.length_c   1.000
_cell.angle_alpha   90.00
_cell.angle_beta   90.00
_cell.angle_gamma   90.00
#
_symmetry.space_group_name_H-M   'P 1'
#
loop_
_entity.id
_entity.type
_entity.pdbx_description
1 polymer ?
#
loop_
_entity_poly.entity_id
_entity_poly.type
_entity_poly.pdbx_seq_one_letter_code
_entity_poly.pdbx_strand_id
1 'polypeptide(L)'
;MEGILSDSETHHGKPYQDSQCQGLKFQPFFLPGQNARNLEFIGKGLIKRGIYSKGFPTPTNINSICSCDQCRKSFTLKHFNSSQPHIDYFYASGNRTLVASHGKLGKTPEEIDEKLRATGWEDFSFFNPFKCPHCSSIFIDFEMKKSLKEEEIYGNYLLNSNILYWKKLK
;
A
#
# COMPACT_ATOMS: atom_id res chain seq x y z
N MET A 1 3.07 -10.36 12.85
CA MET A 1 4.39 -10.44 12.21
C MET A 1 4.81 -11.89 12.28
N GLU A 2 5.30 -12.43 11.17
CA GLU A 2 5.54 -13.87 11.00
C GLU A 2 7.02 -14.20 10.76
N GLY A 3 7.86 -13.19 10.50
CA GLY A 3 9.30 -13.34 10.37
C GLY A 3 10.05 -12.03 10.58
N ILE A 4 11.37 -12.13 10.74
CA ILE A 4 12.31 -11.00 10.88
C ILE A 4 13.47 -11.23 9.91
N LEU A 5 13.87 -10.19 9.19
CA LEU A 5 15.13 -10.13 8.46
C LEU A 5 16.06 -9.18 9.23
N SER A 6 17.28 -9.65 9.54
CA SER A 6 18.31 -8.87 10.22
C SER A 6 19.68 -9.31 9.69
N ASP A 7 20.62 -8.36 9.61
CA ASP A 7 22.01 -8.64 9.23
C ASP A 7 22.84 -9.17 10.41
N SER A 8 22.21 -9.36 11.58
CA SER A 8 22.87 -9.83 12.81
C SER A 8 22.15 -11.04 13.40
N GLU A 9 22.90 -12.10 13.68
CA GLU A 9 22.38 -13.32 14.30
C GLU A 9 21.89 -13.13 15.75
N THR A 10 22.38 -12.09 16.44
CA THR A 10 22.06 -11.80 17.86
C THR A 10 20.89 -10.83 18.07
N HIS A 11 20.30 -10.28 17.00
CA HIS A 11 19.22 -9.31 17.14
C HIS A 11 17.88 -10.03 17.38
N HIS A 12 17.52 -10.17 18.66
CA HIS A 12 16.20 -10.65 19.12
C HIS A 12 15.21 -9.51 19.37
N GLY A 13 15.51 -8.30 18.88
CA GLY A 13 14.71 -7.11 19.08
C GLY A 13 13.36 -7.13 18.36
N LYS A 14 12.42 -6.32 18.84
CA LYS A 14 11.17 -6.03 18.12
C LYS A 14 11.55 -5.24 16.86
N PRO A 15 11.34 -5.76 15.63
CA PRO A 15 11.83 -5.07 14.42
C PRO A 15 11.22 -3.69 14.27
N TYR A 16 10.02 -3.44 14.78
CA TYR A 16 9.39 -2.10 14.81
C TYR A 16 10.22 -1.01 15.51
N GLN A 17 11.18 -1.39 16.34
CA GLN A 17 11.98 -0.51 17.19
C GLN A 17 13.43 -0.41 16.73
N ASP A 18 13.80 -1.14 15.67
CA ASP A 18 15.17 -1.23 15.21
C ASP A 18 15.24 -1.07 13.69
N SER A 19 15.93 -0.01 13.26
CA SER A 19 16.18 0.29 11.85
C SER A 19 17.03 -0.76 11.13
N GLN A 20 17.75 -1.61 11.85
CA GLN A 20 18.56 -2.71 11.30
C GLN A 20 17.76 -3.99 11.08
N CYS A 21 16.46 -3.98 11.42
CA CYS A 21 15.58 -5.12 11.26
C CYS A 21 14.36 -4.79 10.39
N GLN A 22 13.94 -5.75 9.57
CA GLN A 22 12.70 -5.68 8.80
C GLN A 22 11.76 -6.80 9.22
N GLY A 23 10.51 -6.47 9.51
CA GLY A 23 9.49 -7.47 9.76
C GLY A 23 8.93 -8.04 8.47
N LEU A 24 8.51 -9.31 8.49
CA LEU A 24 7.77 -9.93 7.40
C LEU A 24 6.34 -10.27 7.83
N LYS A 25 5.42 -10.07 6.90
CA LYS A 25 4.02 -10.50 7.01
C LYS A 25 3.56 -11.13 5.70
N PHE A 26 3.02 -12.34 5.74
CA PHE A 26 2.54 -13.14 4.62
C PHE A 26 1.02 -13.06 4.51
N GLN A 27 0.49 -12.92 3.29
CA GLN A 27 -0.94 -13.07 3.08
C GLN A 27 -1.40 -14.54 3.03
N PRO A 28 -2.64 -14.82 3.49
CA PRO A 28 -3.58 -13.84 4.03
C PRO A 28 -3.23 -13.45 5.46
N PHE A 29 -3.42 -12.19 5.81
CA PHE A 29 -3.02 -11.66 7.12
C PHE A 29 -3.99 -12.05 8.25
N PHE A 30 -4.70 -13.17 8.11
CA PHE A 30 -5.74 -13.60 9.04
C PHE A 30 -5.16 -13.86 10.43
N LEU A 31 -5.98 -13.57 11.43
CA LEU A 31 -5.73 -14.07 12.78
C LEU A 31 -5.94 -15.60 12.80
N PRO A 32 -5.17 -16.34 13.61
CA PRO A 32 -5.42 -17.77 13.82
C PRO A 32 -6.90 -18.03 14.19
N GLY A 33 -7.55 -18.98 13.51
CA GLY A 33 -8.93 -19.39 13.76
C GLY A 33 -10.02 -18.69 12.93
N GLN A 34 -9.67 -17.80 12.00
CA GLN A 34 -10.61 -17.18 11.07
C GLN A 34 -10.66 -17.93 9.73
N ASN A 35 -11.76 -18.65 9.46
CA ASN A 35 -12.07 -19.28 8.16
C ASN A 35 -12.76 -18.30 7.18
N ALA A 36 -12.33 -17.04 7.13
CA ALA A 36 -12.89 -16.07 6.20
C ALA A 36 -12.35 -16.33 4.77
N ARG A 37 -13.25 -16.33 3.79
CA ARG A 37 -12.93 -16.64 2.38
C ARG A 37 -12.05 -15.51 1.81
N ASN A 38 -10.83 -15.82 1.38
CA ASN A 38 -9.95 -14.88 0.67
C ASN A 38 -10.66 -14.08 -0.44
N LEU A 39 -11.69 -14.68 -1.06
CA LEU A 39 -12.55 -14.07 -2.07
C LEU A 39 -13.22 -12.76 -1.60
N GLU A 40 -13.63 -12.66 -0.33
CA GLU A 40 -14.31 -11.47 0.21
C GLU A 40 -13.38 -10.26 0.33
N PHE A 41 -12.07 -10.48 0.27
CA PHE A 41 -11.06 -9.43 0.37
C PHE A 41 -10.45 -9.03 -0.97
N ILE A 42 -10.86 -9.66 -2.07
CA ILE A 42 -10.39 -9.34 -3.41
C ILE A 42 -10.66 -7.86 -3.72
N GLY A 43 -9.60 -7.17 -4.14
CA GLY A 43 -9.64 -5.74 -4.45
C GLY A 43 -9.77 -4.82 -3.24
N LYS A 44 -9.81 -5.32 -2.00
CA LYS A 44 -9.77 -4.44 -0.81
C LYS A 44 -8.34 -4.06 -0.45
N GLY A 45 -8.17 -2.92 0.22
CA GLY A 45 -6.89 -2.43 0.73
C GLY A 45 -6.32 -3.29 1.86
N LEU A 46 -5.09 -2.98 2.29
CA LEU A 46 -4.36 -3.77 3.28
C LEU A 46 -5.02 -3.79 4.66
N ILE A 47 -5.73 -2.72 5.07
CA ILE A 47 -6.48 -2.71 6.35
C ILE A 47 -7.53 -3.81 6.36
N LYS A 48 -8.41 -3.83 5.35
CA LYS A 48 -9.47 -4.84 5.26
C LYS A 48 -8.90 -6.24 5.03
N ARG A 49 -7.72 -6.35 4.40
CA ARG A 49 -6.99 -7.62 4.26
C ARG A 49 -6.30 -8.07 5.56
N GLY A 50 -6.35 -7.30 6.65
CA GLY A 50 -5.86 -7.69 7.98
C GLY A 50 -4.42 -7.27 8.28
N ILE A 51 -3.85 -6.30 7.55
CA ILE A 51 -2.51 -5.80 7.90
C ILE A 51 -2.49 -5.24 9.33
N TYR A 52 -3.59 -4.57 9.71
CA TYR A 52 -3.84 -3.97 11.01
C TYR A 52 -4.16 -5.03 12.08
N SER A 53 -3.55 -4.93 13.26
CA SER A 53 -3.91 -5.77 14.42
C SER A 53 -4.08 -4.92 15.68
N LYS A 54 -5.22 -5.05 16.35
CA LYS A 54 -5.46 -4.56 17.73
C LYS A 54 -5.21 -3.06 17.97
N GLY A 55 -5.62 -2.19 17.04
CA GLY A 55 -5.63 -0.75 17.29
C GLY A 55 -4.29 -0.02 17.09
N PHE A 56 -3.23 -0.72 16.67
CA PHE A 56 -1.94 -0.11 16.37
C PHE A 56 -1.64 -0.18 14.88
N PRO A 57 -1.32 0.96 14.23
CA PRO A 57 -0.84 0.96 12.86
C PRO A 57 0.37 0.04 12.69
N THR A 58 0.36 -0.78 11.64
CA THR A 58 1.49 -1.61 11.23
C THR A 58 2.67 -0.71 10.88
N PRO A 59 3.81 -0.85 11.57
CA PRO A 59 5.03 -0.11 11.28
C PRO A 59 5.45 -0.21 9.80
N THR A 60 6.03 0.86 9.26
CA THR A 60 6.41 0.95 7.83
C THR A 60 7.61 0.07 7.45
N ASN A 61 8.38 -0.41 8.42
CA ASN A 61 9.49 -1.33 8.22
C ASN A 61 9.06 -2.81 8.19
N ILE A 62 7.78 -3.08 7.99
CA ILE A 62 7.24 -4.42 7.76
C ILE A 62 6.97 -4.59 6.27
N ASN A 63 7.61 -5.59 5.65
CA ASN A 63 7.32 -5.97 4.28
C ASN A 63 6.13 -6.94 4.24
N SER A 64 5.21 -6.68 3.34
CA SER A 64 4.01 -7.48 3.10
C SER A 64 4.21 -8.38 1.88
N ILE A 65 4.35 -9.69 2.10
CA ILE A 65 4.45 -10.70 1.04
C ILE A 65 3.03 -11.09 0.65
N CYS A 66 2.60 -10.63 -0.52
CA CYS A 66 1.25 -10.82 -1.05
C CYS A 66 1.25 -11.91 -2.13
N SER A 67 0.14 -12.64 -2.26
CA SER A 67 -0.12 -13.50 -3.43
C SER A 67 -1.20 -12.84 -4.29
N CYS A 68 -0.97 -12.78 -5.60
CA CYS A 68 -1.96 -12.26 -6.52
C CYS A 68 -3.22 -13.14 -6.53
N ASP A 69 -4.39 -12.52 -6.39
CA ASP A 69 -5.67 -13.23 -6.40
C ASP A 69 -5.93 -13.95 -7.74
N GLN A 70 -5.35 -13.46 -8.85
CA GLN A 70 -5.52 -14.03 -10.19
C GLN A 70 -4.38 -14.94 -10.64
N CYS A 71 -3.15 -14.43 -10.79
CA CYS A 71 -2.04 -15.26 -11.29
C CYS A 71 -1.36 -16.11 -10.21
N ARG A 72 -1.75 -15.97 -8.94
CA ARG A 72 -1.20 -16.69 -7.77
C ARG A 72 0.29 -16.47 -7.48
N LYS A 73 1.02 -15.75 -8.34
CA LYS A 73 2.41 -15.36 -8.11
C LYS A 73 2.51 -14.40 -6.94
N SER A 74 3.55 -14.58 -6.13
CA SER A 74 3.83 -13.73 -4.97
C SER A 74 4.61 -12.47 -5.36
N PHE A 75 4.37 -11.39 -4.64
CA PHE A 75 5.12 -10.14 -4.74
C PHE A 75 5.18 -9.44 -3.39
N THR A 76 6.20 -8.62 -3.17
CA THR A 76 6.40 -7.94 -1.89
C THR A 76 6.04 -6.47 -2.00
N LEU A 77 5.13 -6.04 -1.13
CA LEU A 77 4.77 -4.66 -0.91
C LEU A 77 5.52 -4.08 0.29
N LYS A 78 5.92 -2.83 0.16
CA LYS A 78 6.17 -1.93 1.28
C LYS A 78 4.96 -1.00 1.42
N HIS A 79 4.71 -0.58 2.64
CA HIS A 79 3.66 0.39 2.95
C HIS A 79 4.21 1.58 3.72
N PHE A 80 3.52 2.69 3.62
CA PHE A 80 3.74 3.87 4.45
C PHE A 80 2.41 4.34 5.05
N ASN A 81 2.46 4.93 6.24
CA ASN A 81 1.29 5.52 6.88
C ASN A 81 1.05 6.91 6.29
N SER A 82 -0.09 7.12 5.63
CA SER A 82 -0.45 8.39 5.01
C SER A 82 -1.06 9.39 5.99
N SER A 83 -1.43 8.96 7.20
CA SER A 83 -1.93 9.83 8.26
C SER A 83 -0.81 10.55 9.02
N GLN A 84 0.41 10.01 9.01
CA GLN A 84 1.58 10.56 9.72
C GLN A 84 2.88 10.25 8.97
N PRO A 85 3.47 11.20 8.22
CA PRO A 85 3.03 12.59 7.97
C PRO A 85 1.72 12.63 7.17
N HIS A 86 0.94 13.71 7.30
CA HIS A 86 -0.33 13.88 6.57
C HIS A 86 -0.06 14.07 5.07
N ILE A 87 -0.12 12.98 4.30
CA ILE A 87 0.19 12.92 2.87
C ILE A 87 -0.93 12.24 2.10
N ASP A 88 -1.10 12.63 0.84
CA ASP A 88 -1.97 11.93 -0.10
C ASP A 88 -1.13 11.01 -0.98
N TYR A 89 -1.73 9.91 -1.44
CA TYR A 89 -1.09 8.97 -2.34
C TYR A 89 -2.01 8.50 -3.47
N PHE A 90 -1.39 8.24 -4.62
CA PHE A 90 -2.05 7.92 -5.88
C PHE A 90 -1.31 6.78 -6.58
N TYR A 91 -2.06 5.87 -7.20
CA TYR A 91 -1.49 4.83 -8.03
C TYR A 91 -1.51 5.25 -9.49
N ALA A 92 -0.49 4.86 -10.24
CA ALA A 92 -0.52 4.98 -11.70
C ALA A 92 -1.43 3.88 -12.29
N SER A 93 -1.82 4.01 -13.55
CA SER A 93 -2.43 2.89 -14.30
C SER A 93 -1.54 1.65 -14.41
N GLY A 94 -0.24 1.78 -14.08
CA GLY A 94 0.74 0.69 -13.90
C GLY A 94 0.98 0.32 -12.43
N ASN A 95 2.25 0.22 -12.02
CA ASN A 95 2.66 -0.20 -10.65
C ASN A 95 3.47 0.86 -9.89
N ARG A 96 3.27 2.14 -10.24
CA ARG A 96 3.97 3.27 -9.60
C ARG A 96 3.08 3.92 -8.57
N THR A 97 3.69 4.47 -7.53
CA THR A 97 2.99 5.19 -6.46
C THR A 97 3.54 6.59 -6.36
N LEU A 98 2.65 7.57 -6.39
CA LEU A 98 2.93 8.99 -6.22
C LEU A 98 2.45 9.44 -4.85
N VAL A 99 3.23 10.30 -4.20
CA VAL A 99 2.91 10.93 -2.91
C VAL A 99 2.91 12.44 -3.06
N ALA A 100 1.93 13.11 -2.45
CA ALA A 100 1.87 14.56 -2.36
C ALA A 100 1.61 15.00 -0.90
N SER A 101 1.99 16.22 -0.55
CA SER A 101 1.55 16.83 0.71
C SER A 101 0.02 16.93 0.71
N HIS A 102 -0.61 16.58 1.82
CA HIS A 102 -2.07 16.53 1.88
C HIS A 102 -2.73 17.86 1.51
N GLY A 103 -3.81 17.78 0.73
CA GLY A 103 -4.61 18.94 0.32
C GLY A 103 -3.94 19.86 -0.70
N LYS A 104 -2.71 19.55 -1.13
CA LYS A 104 -1.98 20.35 -2.13
C LYS A 104 -2.57 20.22 -3.54
N LEU A 105 -3.22 19.10 -3.81
CA LEU A 105 -3.77 18.78 -5.13
C LEU A 105 -5.26 19.12 -5.28
N GLY A 106 -5.96 19.38 -4.19
CA GLY A 106 -7.40 19.59 -4.18
C GLY A 106 -8.03 18.96 -2.93
N LYS A 107 -9.33 19.17 -2.76
CA LYS A 107 -10.14 18.58 -1.69
C LYS A 107 -11.04 17.46 -2.20
N THR A 108 -11.42 17.51 -3.47
CA THR A 108 -12.24 16.45 -4.10
C THR A 108 -11.40 15.58 -5.04
N PRO A 109 -11.81 14.33 -5.30
CA PRO A 109 -11.16 13.47 -6.28
C PRO A 109 -11.05 14.12 -7.67
N GLU A 110 -12.07 14.86 -8.09
CA GLU A 110 -12.11 15.52 -9.40
C GLU A 110 -11.07 16.64 -9.50
N GLU A 111 -10.97 17.49 -8.47
CA GLU A 111 -9.96 18.56 -8.39
C GLU A 111 -8.54 17.97 -8.40
N ILE A 112 -8.34 16.90 -7.63
CA ILE A 112 -7.05 16.22 -7.54
C ILE A 112 -6.64 15.65 -8.90
N ASP A 113 -7.54 14.94 -9.57
CA ASP A 113 -7.27 14.32 -10.86
C ASP A 113 -7.04 15.37 -11.96
N GLU A 114 -7.78 16.48 -11.93
CA GLU A 114 -7.54 17.64 -12.81
C GLU A 114 -6.14 18.23 -12.56
N LYS A 115 -5.76 18.41 -11.30
CA LYS A 115 -4.45 18.96 -10.95
C LYS A 115 -3.30 18.04 -11.35
N LEU A 116 -3.46 16.73 -11.17
CA LEU A 116 -2.49 15.73 -11.61
C LEU A 116 -2.26 15.83 -13.12
N ARG A 117 -3.34 15.79 -13.93
CA ARG A 117 -3.25 15.97 -15.39
C ARG A 117 -2.60 17.29 -15.79
N ALA A 118 -3.03 18.40 -15.19
CA ALA A 118 -2.49 19.73 -15.48
C ALA A 118 -1.01 19.91 -15.09
N THR A 119 -0.43 18.97 -14.34
CA THR A 119 0.97 19.02 -13.89
C THR A 119 1.84 17.88 -14.41
N GLY A 120 1.38 17.16 -15.43
CA GLY A 120 2.12 16.09 -16.12
C GLY A 120 2.10 14.74 -15.40
N TRP A 121 1.09 14.51 -14.57
CA TRP A 121 0.89 13.27 -13.82
C TRP A 121 -0.40 12.55 -14.24
N GLU A 122 -0.79 12.65 -15.51
CA GLU A 122 -2.03 12.10 -16.07
C GLU A 122 -2.18 10.58 -15.90
N ASP A 123 -1.07 9.86 -15.71
CA ASP A 123 -1.08 8.42 -15.41
C ASP A 123 -1.63 8.09 -14.02
N PHE A 124 -1.73 9.08 -13.12
CA PHE A 124 -2.16 8.93 -11.73
C PHE A 124 -3.58 9.46 -11.52
N SER A 125 -4.33 8.80 -10.65
CA SER A 125 -5.67 9.22 -10.23
C SER A 125 -5.94 8.84 -8.77
N PHE A 126 -6.83 9.58 -8.13
CA PHE A 126 -7.33 9.35 -6.77
C PHE A 126 -7.84 7.92 -6.56
N PHE A 127 -8.54 7.36 -7.57
CA PHE A 127 -9.16 6.03 -7.49
C PHE A 127 -8.44 4.96 -8.32
N ASN A 128 -7.30 5.28 -8.93
CA ASN A 128 -6.57 4.27 -9.69
C ASN A 128 -6.29 3.02 -8.83
N PRO A 129 -6.44 1.81 -9.41
CA PRO A 129 -6.15 0.58 -8.69
C PRO A 129 -4.65 0.35 -8.51
N PHE A 130 -4.28 -0.36 -7.45
CA PHE A 130 -2.96 -0.98 -7.36
C PHE A 130 -2.99 -2.34 -8.06
N LYS A 131 -2.04 -2.59 -8.97
CA LYS A 131 -2.02 -3.79 -9.81
C LYS A 131 -0.93 -4.77 -9.40
N CYS A 132 -1.15 -6.04 -9.76
CA CYS A 132 -0.14 -7.09 -9.62
C CYS A 132 1.03 -6.82 -10.58
N PRO A 133 2.30 -6.91 -10.12
CA PRO A 133 3.45 -6.69 -10.99
C PRO A 133 3.65 -7.78 -12.05
N HIS A 134 3.02 -8.95 -11.89
CA HIS A 134 3.26 -10.11 -12.76
C HIS A 134 2.25 -10.25 -13.89
N CYS A 135 0.98 -9.90 -13.64
CA CYS A 135 -0.11 -10.08 -14.61
C CYS A 135 -0.98 -8.84 -14.80
N SER A 136 -0.63 -7.71 -14.15
CA SER A 136 -1.37 -6.44 -14.21
C SER A 136 -2.83 -6.50 -13.75
N SER A 137 -3.29 -7.61 -13.17
CA SER A 137 -4.61 -7.69 -12.58
C SER A 137 -4.72 -6.75 -11.38
N ILE A 138 -5.90 -6.18 -11.17
CA ILE A 138 -6.18 -5.34 -10.01
C ILE A 138 -6.00 -6.15 -8.72
N PHE A 139 -5.25 -5.59 -7.77
CA PHE A 139 -5.00 -6.17 -6.45
C PHE A 139 -5.68 -5.36 -5.33
N ILE A 140 -5.58 -4.02 -5.41
CA ILE A 140 -6.39 -3.08 -4.62
C ILE A 140 -7.21 -2.26 -5.62
N ASP A 141 -8.52 -2.24 -5.42
CA ASP A 141 -9.51 -1.76 -6.37
C ASP A 141 -10.28 -0.58 -5.78
N PHE A 142 -9.65 0.60 -5.78
CA PHE A 142 -10.31 1.82 -5.31
C PHE A 142 -11.29 2.39 -6.32
N GLU A 143 -11.23 1.95 -7.57
CA GLU A 143 -12.18 2.33 -8.61
C GLU A 143 -13.57 1.77 -8.30
N MET A 144 -13.65 0.47 -7.98
CA MET A 144 -14.91 -0.17 -7.60
C MET A 144 -15.23 -0.05 -6.10
N LYS A 145 -14.22 0.23 -5.25
CA LYS A 145 -14.40 0.34 -3.80
C LYS A 145 -13.99 1.72 -3.29
N LYS A 146 -14.55 2.77 -3.92
CA LYS A 146 -14.25 4.17 -3.63
C LYS A 146 -14.34 4.52 -2.15
N SER A 147 -15.37 4.03 -1.45
CA SER A 147 -15.55 4.26 -0.01
C SER A 147 -14.41 3.73 0.85
N LEU A 148 -13.66 2.73 0.39
CA LEU A 148 -12.52 2.19 1.11
C LEU A 148 -11.24 3.01 0.95
N LYS A 149 -11.16 3.91 -0.03
CA LYS A 149 -9.97 4.74 -0.27
C LYS A 149 -9.70 5.68 0.90
N GLU A 150 -10.75 6.28 1.44
CA GLU A 150 -10.65 7.22 2.57
C GLU A 150 -10.36 6.51 3.90
N GLU A 151 -10.81 5.27 4.05
CA GLU A 151 -10.49 4.42 5.20
C GLU A 151 -9.05 3.87 5.15
N GLU A 152 -8.42 3.82 3.97
CA GLU A 152 -7.12 3.19 3.77
C GLU A 152 -5.96 4.16 4.01
N ILE A 153 -5.38 4.06 5.22
CA ILE A 153 -4.22 4.84 5.66
C ILE A 153 -2.88 4.29 5.18
N TYR A 154 -2.83 3.14 4.51
CA TYR A 154 -1.60 2.59 3.93
C TYR A 154 -1.52 2.82 2.43
N GLY A 155 -0.63 3.74 2.04
CA GLY A 155 -0.12 3.79 0.68
C GLY A 155 0.88 2.67 0.44
N ASN A 156 0.81 2.01 -0.73
CA ASN A 156 1.60 0.82 -1.04
C ASN A 156 2.54 1.06 -2.22
N TYR A 157 3.68 0.38 -2.23
CA TYR A 157 4.60 0.36 -3.36
C TYR A 157 5.37 -0.97 -3.37
N LEU A 158 5.89 -1.38 -4.53
CA LEU A 158 6.67 -2.61 -4.63
C LEU A 158 8.02 -2.44 -3.93
N LEU A 159 8.54 -3.50 -3.28
CA LEU A 159 9.80 -3.49 -2.52
C LEU A 159 10.99 -2.82 -3.26
N ASN A 160 11.06 -3.03 -4.58
CA ASN A 160 12.13 -2.53 -5.46
C ASN A 160 11.67 -1.36 -6.35
N SER A 161 10.53 -0.74 -6.04
CA SER A 161 10.06 0.46 -6.72
C SER A 161 10.34 1.69 -5.87
N ASN A 162 10.68 2.79 -6.52
CA ASN A 162 10.75 4.08 -5.86
C ASN A 162 9.36 4.71 -5.74
N ILE A 163 9.13 5.40 -4.62
CA ILE A 163 8.01 6.33 -4.48
C ILE A 163 8.35 7.58 -5.30
N LEU A 164 7.37 8.06 -6.06
CA LEU A 164 7.45 9.35 -6.72
C LEU A 164 6.87 10.42 -5.80
N TYR A 165 7.48 11.59 -5.80
CA TYR A 165 7.00 12.73 -5.03
C TYR A 165 6.48 13.78 -5.99
N TRP A 166 5.25 14.21 -5.75
CA TRP A 166 4.59 15.17 -6.61
C TRP A 166 5.36 16.50 -6.59
N LYS A 167 5.71 16.92 -7.79
CA LYS A 167 6.26 18.23 -8.13
C LYS A 167 5.66 18.62 -9.46
N LYS A 168 5.50 19.91 -9.72
CA LYS A 168 5.13 20.38 -11.05
C LYS A 168 6.24 19.98 -12.03
N LEU A 169 5.91 19.19 -13.05
CA LEU A 169 6.84 18.93 -14.15
C LEU A 169 6.89 20.17 -15.04
N LYS A 170 8.10 20.52 -15.50
CA LYS A 170 8.31 21.67 -16.40
C LYS A 170 7.84 21.35 -17.80
#